data_AF-A0A7C7G2R0-F1
#
_entry.id   AF-A0A7C7G2R0-F1
#
_cell.length_a   1.000
_cell.length_b   1.000
_cell.length_c   1.000
_cell.angle_alpha   90.00
_cell.angle_beta   90.00
_cell.angle_gamma   90.00
#
_symmetry.space_group_name_H-M   'P 1'
#
loop_
_entity.id
_entity.type
_entity.pdbx_description
1 polymer ?
#
loop_
_entity_poly.entity_id
_entity_poly.type
_entity_poly.pdbx_seq_one_letter_code
_entity_poly.pdbx_strand_id
1 'polypeptide(L)'
;MLNLKLLSLNSLILIFVVNPFAIAPAAVSPTSFDHFSTGFPLDGAHDSVECGSCHKSGVFTGTPTQCSRCHIGGGVAGSSTKSPRHITSSNSCDSCHEDSSWSRVSVVDHSAVFGTCSGCHNGNIATGKTPTHITSGNTCDDCHSTSTWTSARFDHSSVTGSCSTCHNGTTATGKNNTHIASGNTCDDCHSTNAWTPALFDHNSVTGSCSTCHNGTTATGKNNT
;
A
#
# COMPACT_ATOMS: atom_id res chain seq x y z
N MET A 1 -11.79 44.97 81.31
CA MET A 1 -12.18 43.94 82.29
C MET A 1 -11.71 42.60 81.73
N LEU A 2 -10.44 42.23 81.93
CA LEU A 2 -9.93 41.40 83.03
C LEU A 2 -10.55 39.99 83.04
N ASN A 3 -9.85 38.98 82.51
CA ASN A 3 -9.25 37.96 83.39
C ASN A 3 -8.41 36.93 82.62
N LEU A 4 -7.14 36.94 82.98
CA LEU A 4 -6.14 35.91 82.78
C LEU A 4 -6.36 34.83 83.87
N LYS A 5 -6.39 33.54 83.52
CA LYS A 5 -6.05 32.47 84.48
C LYS A 5 -5.40 31.28 83.77
N LEU A 6 -4.20 30.99 84.23
CA LEU A 6 -3.29 29.90 83.89
C LEU A 6 -3.81 28.51 84.33
N LEU A 7 -3.05 27.49 83.89
CA LEU A 7 -2.88 26.10 84.38
C LEU A 7 -3.45 25.08 83.36
N SER A 8 -2.78 24.04 82.87
CA SER A 8 -1.63 23.28 83.37
C SER A 8 -0.99 22.50 82.19
N LEU A 9 0.35 22.48 82.10
CA LEU A 9 1.11 21.63 81.19
C LEU A 9 1.11 20.19 81.72
N ASN A 10 0.46 19.26 81.00
CA ASN A 10 0.68 17.83 81.18
C ASN A 10 1.75 17.36 80.18
N SER A 11 2.96 17.14 80.69
CA SER A 11 4.07 16.51 79.97
C SER A 11 3.69 15.08 79.58
N LEU A 12 3.41 14.86 78.30
CA LEU A 12 3.28 13.53 77.72
C LEU A 12 4.70 13.05 77.35
N ILE A 13 5.30 12.27 78.24
CA ILE A 13 6.56 11.56 77.97
C ILE A 13 6.26 10.51 76.90
N LEU A 14 6.64 10.80 75.66
CA LEU A 14 6.57 9.86 74.55
C LEU A 14 7.75 8.88 74.69
N ILE A 15 7.46 7.68 75.19
CA ILE A 15 8.42 6.58 75.23
C ILE A 15 8.67 6.15 73.78
N PHE A 16 9.83 6.52 73.23
CA PHE A 16 10.32 6.01 71.95
C PHE A 16 10.67 4.53 72.13
N VAL A 17 9.73 3.66 71.78
CA VAL A 17 10.00 2.23 71.59
C VAL A 17 10.80 2.12 70.31
N VAL A 18 12.12 1.99 70.42
CA VAL A 18 12.99 1.66 69.29
C VAL A 18 12.65 0.25 68.82
N ASN A 19 11.81 0.18 67.80
CA ASN A 19 11.45 -1.07 67.13
C ASN A 19 12.68 -1.54 66.33
N PRO A 20 13.28 -2.71 66.63
CA PRO A 20 14.43 -3.19 65.90
C PRO A 20 13.93 -3.88 64.63
N PHE A 21 13.31 -3.12 63.72
CA PHE A 21 13.19 -3.58 62.36
C PHE A 21 14.59 -3.49 61.76
N ALA A 22 15.22 -4.66 61.64
CA ALA A 22 16.37 -4.86 60.80
C ALA A 22 16.11 -4.15 59.46
N ILE A 23 16.95 -3.19 59.12
CA ILE A 23 16.99 -2.62 57.78
C ILE A 23 17.39 -3.79 56.88
N ALA A 24 16.41 -4.41 56.22
CA ALA A 24 16.69 -5.32 55.14
C ALA A 24 17.61 -4.58 54.16
N PRO A 25 18.71 -5.18 53.70
CA PRO A 25 19.51 -4.57 52.65
C PRO A 25 18.56 -4.23 51.50
N ALA A 26 18.64 -3.00 50.99
CA ALA A 26 17.89 -2.59 49.81
C ALA A 26 18.02 -3.71 48.79
N ALA A 27 16.89 -4.35 48.46
CA ALA A 27 16.86 -5.37 47.44
C ALA A 27 17.49 -4.74 46.20
N VAL A 28 18.64 -5.27 45.80
CA VAL A 28 19.29 -4.87 44.56
C VAL A 28 18.23 -5.11 43.49
N SER A 29 17.66 -4.05 42.91
CA SER A 29 16.76 -4.19 41.78
C SER A 29 17.49 -5.04 40.77
N PRO A 30 16.95 -6.20 40.36
CA PRO A 30 17.58 -6.96 39.31
C PRO A 30 17.74 -6.01 38.13
N THR A 31 18.99 -5.90 37.68
CA THR A 31 19.44 -5.40 36.39
C THR A 31 18.27 -5.11 35.44
N SER A 32 18.10 -3.86 35.04
CA SER A 32 17.06 -3.45 34.07
C SER A 32 16.99 -4.47 32.94
N PHE A 33 15.93 -5.27 32.92
CA PHE A 33 15.74 -6.25 31.86
C PHE A 33 15.51 -5.48 30.55
N ASP A 34 16.39 -5.70 29.58
CA ASP A 34 16.38 -4.97 28.33
C ASP A 34 15.47 -5.67 27.30
N HIS A 35 14.31 -5.05 27.05
CA HIS A 35 13.35 -5.50 26.05
C HIS A 35 13.86 -5.36 24.61
N PHE A 36 14.89 -4.54 24.35
CA PHE A 36 15.54 -4.50 23.04
C PHE A 36 16.18 -5.85 22.70
N SER A 37 16.71 -6.57 23.70
CA SER A 37 17.32 -7.89 23.50
C SER A 37 16.32 -8.98 23.09
N THR A 38 15.02 -8.76 23.31
CA THR A 38 13.95 -9.70 22.94
C THR A 38 13.32 -9.40 21.58
N GLY A 39 13.73 -8.32 20.91
CA GLY A 39 13.17 -7.89 19.63
C GLY A 39 11.78 -7.24 19.74
N PHE A 40 11.40 -6.78 20.94
CA PHE A 40 10.19 -6.00 21.17
C PHE A 40 10.55 -4.89 22.17
N PRO A 41 11.16 -3.77 21.71
CA PRO A 41 11.42 -2.64 22.58
C PRO A 41 10.10 -2.09 23.13
N LEU A 42 10.12 -1.57 24.36
CA LEU A 42 8.99 -0.86 24.92
C LEU A 42 9.16 0.62 24.57
N ASP A 43 8.54 1.04 23.48
CA ASP A 43 8.50 2.42 23.00
C ASP A 43 7.09 2.80 22.55
N GLY A 44 6.91 4.03 22.05
CA GLY A 44 5.62 4.51 21.57
C GLY A 44 4.48 4.33 22.59
N ALA A 45 3.39 3.69 22.17
CA ALA A 45 2.25 3.40 23.04
C ALA A 45 2.51 2.26 24.04
N HIS A 46 3.59 1.48 23.88
CA HIS A 46 3.94 0.35 24.74
C HIS A 46 4.90 0.74 25.89
N ASP A 47 5.54 1.92 25.83
CA ASP A 47 6.50 2.42 26.85
C ASP A 47 5.92 2.45 28.28
N SER A 48 4.66 2.87 28.42
CA SER A 48 4.00 3.02 29.72
C SER A 48 3.10 1.84 30.12
N VAL A 49 3.18 0.71 29.41
CA VAL A 49 2.29 -0.44 29.67
C VAL A 49 2.79 -1.25 30.86
N GLU A 50 1.90 -1.55 31.80
CA GLU A 50 2.23 -2.38 32.96
C GLU A 50 2.64 -3.80 32.56
N CYS A 51 3.68 -4.35 33.19
CA CYS A 51 4.25 -5.66 32.85
C CYS A 51 3.20 -6.80 32.77
N GLY A 52 2.23 -6.80 33.69
CA GLY A 52 1.15 -7.81 33.75
C GLY A 52 0.14 -7.74 32.59
N SER A 53 0.17 -6.68 31.79
CA SER A 53 -0.64 -6.56 30.58
C SER A 53 -0.21 -7.57 29.53
N CYS A 54 1.08 -7.86 29.43
CA CYS A 54 1.65 -8.85 28.52
C CYS A 54 2.03 -10.15 29.23
N HIS A 55 2.65 -10.05 30.41
CA HIS A 55 3.15 -11.18 31.20
C HIS A 55 2.09 -11.73 32.16
N LYS A 56 1.09 -12.40 31.59
CA LYS A 56 -0.01 -12.98 32.35
C LYS A 56 0.50 -13.99 33.37
N SER A 57 -0.04 -13.92 34.59
CA SER A 57 0.35 -14.78 35.72
C SER A 57 1.84 -14.74 36.05
N GLY A 58 2.54 -13.66 35.69
CA GLY A 58 3.98 -13.52 35.91
C GLY A 58 4.86 -14.39 35.00
N VAL A 59 4.33 -14.87 33.87
CA VAL A 59 5.13 -15.63 32.89
C VAL A 59 5.84 -14.66 31.94
N PHE A 60 7.16 -14.59 32.05
CA PHE A 60 7.99 -13.62 31.31
C PHE A 60 8.56 -14.14 29.98
N THR A 61 8.39 -15.43 29.69
CA THR A 61 8.92 -16.07 28.48
C THR A 61 7.80 -16.43 27.50
N GLY A 62 8.06 -16.29 26.20
CA GLY A 62 7.12 -16.71 25.15
C GLY A 62 5.97 -15.74 24.88
N THR A 63 6.03 -14.53 25.44
CA THR A 63 5.11 -13.45 25.05
C THR A 63 5.26 -13.17 23.55
N PRO A 64 4.17 -13.21 22.77
CA PRO A 64 4.23 -12.91 21.33
C PRO A 64 4.63 -11.46 21.06
N THR A 65 5.39 -11.24 19.99
CA THR A 65 5.82 -9.89 19.55
C THR A 65 5.00 -9.35 18.38
N GLN A 66 4.17 -10.18 17.74
CA GLN A 66 3.35 -9.73 16.62
C GLN A 66 2.11 -8.99 17.11
N CYS A 67 1.86 -7.81 16.54
CA CYS A 67 0.72 -6.94 16.86
C CYS A 67 -0.61 -7.71 16.98
N SER A 68 -0.89 -8.59 16.01
CA SER A 68 -2.15 -9.33 15.92
C SER A 68 -2.36 -10.36 17.03
N ARG A 69 -1.28 -10.83 17.67
CA ARG A 69 -1.36 -11.78 18.79
C ARG A 69 -1.74 -11.11 20.10
N CYS A 70 -1.63 -9.78 20.14
CA CYS A 70 -1.97 -8.96 21.31
C CYS A 70 -3.25 -8.15 21.10
N HIS A 71 -3.41 -7.56 19.91
CA HIS A 71 -4.42 -6.56 19.55
C HIS A 71 -5.52 -7.10 18.62
N ILE A 72 -5.87 -8.39 18.71
CA ILE A 72 -7.06 -8.97 18.05
C ILE A 72 -7.84 -9.76 19.10
N GLY A 73 -9.14 -9.96 18.90
CA GLY A 73 -10.01 -10.74 19.80
C GLY A 73 -9.37 -12.07 20.22
N GLY A 74 -9.13 -12.24 21.53
CA GLY A 74 -8.43 -13.38 22.12
C GLY A 74 -6.93 -13.18 22.37
N GLY A 75 -6.36 -12.03 22.00
CA GLY A 75 -4.98 -11.66 22.27
C GLY A 75 -4.70 -11.21 23.71
N VAL A 76 -3.43 -11.17 24.10
CA VAL A 76 -2.99 -10.92 25.49
C VAL A 76 -3.36 -9.53 26.04
N ALA A 77 -3.52 -8.53 25.18
CA ALA A 77 -3.85 -7.16 25.54
C ALA A 77 -5.34 -6.80 25.31
N GLY A 78 -6.19 -7.78 24.99
CA GLY A 78 -7.61 -7.57 24.74
C GLY A 78 -7.93 -7.08 23.31
N SER A 79 -9.22 -7.13 22.98
CA SER A 79 -9.74 -7.04 21.61
C SER A 79 -9.67 -5.61 21.05
N SER A 80 -8.53 -5.22 20.49
CA SER A 80 -8.57 -4.23 19.41
C SER A 80 -9.10 -4.94 18.16
N THR A 81 -10.01 -4.34 17.41
CA THR A 81 -10.45 -4.90 16.14
C THR A 81 -10.29 -3.86 15.06
N LYS A 82 -9.93 -4.32 13.86
CA LYS A 82 -9.96 -3.46 12.68
C LYS A 82 -11.35 -2.86 12.56
N SER A 83 -11.41 -1.54 12.38
CA SER A 83 -12.67 -0.83 12.13
C SER A 83 -13.45 -1.53 11.02
N PRO A 84 -14.80 -1.55 11.03
CA PRO A 84 -15.59 -2.00 9.89
C PRO A 84 -15.29 -1.21 8.59
N ARG A 85 -14.70 -0.02 8.70
CA ARG A 85 -14.24 0.82 7.59
C ARG A 85 -12.76 0.62 7.24
N HIS A 86 -12.06 -0.27 7.92
CA HIS A 86 -10.68 -0.61 7.62
C HIS A 86 -10.62 -1.37 6.30
N ILE A 87 -9.57 -1.13 5.52
CA ILE A 87 -9.34 -1.87 4.28
C ILE A 87 -9.07 -3.35 4.56
N THR A 88 -9.56 -4.24 3.70
CA THR A 88 -9.27 -5.67 3.86
C THR A 88 -7.78 -5.92 3.67
N SER A 89 -7.14 -6.52 4.68
CA SER A 89 -5.67 -6.58 4.79
C SER A 89 -5.22 -7.74 5.66
N SER A 90 -3.94 -8.10 5.52
CA SER A 90 -3.26 -9.08 6.37
C SER A 90 -3.21 -8.63 7.83
N ASN A 91 -2.75 -9.52 8.72
CA ASN A 91 -2.57 -9.20 10.14
C ASN A 91 -1.13 -8.74 10.48
N SER A 92 -0.31 -8.44 9.47
CA SER A 92 0.97 -7.74 9.64
C SER A 92 0.71 -6.24 9.78
N CYS A 93 0.26 -5.82 10.95
CA CYS A 93 -0.15 -4.44 11.21
C CYS A 93 1.01 -3.44 11.01
N ASP A 94 2.22 -3.86 11.35
CA ASP A 94 3.49 -3.16 11.21
C ASP A 94 3.88 -2.87 9.75
N SER A 95 3.25 -3.53 8.77
CA SER A 95 3.42 -3.19 7.36
C SER A 95 2.78 -1.85 6.96
N CYS A 96 1.99 -1.24 7.84
CA CYS A 96 1.22 -0.03 7.58
C CYS A 96 1.14 0.93 8.78
N HIS A 97 1.13 0.41 10.01
CA HIS A 97 0.97 1.18 11.24
C HIS A 97 2.22 1.07 12.10
N GLU A 98 2.56 2.18 12.75
CA GLU A 98 3.57 2.22 13.80
C GLU A 98 2.87 2.10 15.16
N ASP A 99 3.55 1.52 16.14
CA ASP A 99 3.08 1.41 17.54
C ASP A 99 2.78 2.77 18.17
N SER A 100 3.50 3.81 17.76
CA SER A 100 3.34 5.18 18.23
C SER A 100 2.13 5.89 17.60
N SER A 101 1.63 5.45 16.44
CA SER A 101 0.54 6.12 15.71
C SER A 101 -0.27 5.19 14.80
N TRP A 102 -1.54 5.00 15.17
CA TRP A 102 -2.57 4.35 14.34
C TRP A 102 -3.26 5.36 13.41
N SER A 103 -2.48 6.14 12.66
CA SER A 103 -3.00 7.13 11.72
C SER A 103 -3.54 6.51 10.43
N ARG A 104 -4.32 7.31 9.68
CA ARG A 104 -4.79 6.94 8.34
C ARG A 104 -3.60 6.73 7.41
N VAL A 105 -3.59 5.57 6.75
CA VAL A 105 -2.61 5.20 5.72
C VAL A 105 -3.19 5.52 4.34
N SER A 106 -2.41 6.14 3.47
CA SER A 106 -2.82 6.53 2.11
C SER A 106 -2.04 5.83 0.99
N VAL A 107 -0.96 5.12 1.32
CA VAL A 107 -0.17 4.31 0.40
C VAL A 107 0.05 2.96 1.04
N VAL A 108 -0.16 1.89 0.27
CA VAL A 108 -0.05 0.52 0.76
C VAL A 108 0.85 -0.29 -0.15
N ASP A 109 1.50 -1.30 0.43
CA ASP A 109 2.01 -2.43 -0.33
C ASP A 109 0.81 -3.29 -0.77
N HIS A 110 0.67 -3.53 -2.07
CA HIS A 110 -0.43 -4.33 -2.61
C HIS A 110 -0.40 -5.80 -2.15
N SER A 111 0.76 -6.30 -1.70
CA SER A 111 0.89 -7.64 -1.11
C SER A 111 0.32 -7.74 0.31
N ALA A 112 0.14 -6.60 1.00
CA ALA A 112 -0.39 -6.54 2.36
C ALA A 112 -1.92 -6.35 2.41
N VAL A 113 -2.56 -6.08 1.27
CA VAL A 113 -4.01 -5.84 1.12
C VAL A 113 -4.67 -6.92 0.27
N PHE A 114 -5.99 -7.11 0.45
CA PHE A 114 -6.74 -8.14 -0.26
C PHE A 114 -7.98 -7.56 -0.93
N GLY A 115 -8.33 -8.11 -2.09
CA GLY A 115 -9.51 -7.72 -2.87
C GLY A 115 -9.20 -7.59 -4.35
N THR A 116 -10.17 -7.10 -5.12
CA THR A 116 -9.98 -6.76 -6.53
C THR A 116 -9.52 -5.32 -6.67
N CYS A 117 -8.80 -5.03 -7.76
CA CYS A 117 -8.32 -3.68 -8.10
C CYS A 117 -9.48 -2.67 -8.07
N SER A 118 -10.56 -2.97 -8.79
CA SER A 118 -11.77 -2.13 -8.87
C SER A 118 -12.57 -2.07 -7.57
N GLY A 119 -12.41 -3.05 -6.67
CA GLY A 119 -13.05 -3.03 -5.34
C GLY A 119 -12.52 -1.91 -4.46
N CYS A 120 -11.22 -1.59 -4.57
CA CYS A 120 -10.58 -0.51 -3.80
C CYS A 120 -10.40 0.77 -4.64
N HIS A 121 -9.99 0.66 -5.90
CA HIS A 121 -9.78 1.79 -6.81
C HIS A 121 -11.09 2.22 -7.47
N ASN A 122 -12.06 2.57 -6.64
CA ASN A 122 -13.44 2.93 -7.01
C ASN A 122 -13.74 4.43 -6.87
N GLY A 123 -12.76 5.25 -6.53
CA GLY A 123 -12.91 6.69 -6.27
C GLY A 123 -13.35 7.05 -4.85
N ASN A 124 -13.80 6.08 -4.04
CA ASN A 124 -14.15 6.29 -2.64
C ASN A 124 -13.04 5.86 -1.68
N ILE A 125 -12.44 4.67 -1.91
CA ILE A 125 -11.37 4.13 -1.07
C ILE A 125 -10.01 4.58 -1.59
N ALA A 126 -9.77 4.35 -2.89
CA ALA A 126 -8.58 4.77 -3.61
C ALA A 126 -8.96 5.33 -4.98
N THR A 127 -8.04 6.10 -5.57
CA THR A 127 -8.22 6.69 -6.89
C THR A 127 -8.42 5.59 -7.94
N GLY A 128 -9.51 5.67 -8.69
CA GLY A 128 -9.84 4.74 -9.77
C GLY A 128 -9.37 5.20 -11.15
N LYS A 129 -10.01 4.66 -12.19
CA LYS A 129 -9.87 5.15 -13.57
C LYS A 129 -10.30 6.62 -13.63
N THR A 130 -9.49 7.45 -14.28
CA THR A 130 -9.82 8.86 -14.51
C THR A 130 -10.72 9.02 -15.75
N PRO A 131 -11.37 10.18 -15.95
CA PRO A 131 -12.15 10.43 -17.18
C PRO A 131 -11.33 10.35 -18.48
N THR A 132 -10.01 10.49 -18.40
CA THR A 132 -9.09 10.38 -19.54
C THR A 132 -8.52 8.97 -19.72
N HIS A 133 -8.91 8.01 -18.88
CA HIS A 133 -8.50 6.62 -19.01
C HIS A 133 -9.17 6.00 -20.25
N ILE A 134 -8.44 5.17 -21.00
CA ILE A 134 -8.99 4.41 -22.13
C ILE A 134 -10.16 3.53 -21.66
N THR A 135 -11.23 3.42 -22.46
CA THR A 135 -12.34 2.52 -22.12
C THR A 135 -11.83 1.07 -22.01
N SER A 136 -11.91 0.47 -20.83
CA SER A 136 -11.45 -0.89 -20.56
C SER A 136 -12.30 -1.60 -19.49
N GLY A 137 -12.19 -2.93 -19.45
CA GLY A 137 -12.76 -3.78 -18.38
C GLY A 137 -12.10 -3.57 -17.02
N ASN A 138 -12.57 -4.27 -15.98
CA ASN A 138 -12.13 -4.06 -14.59
C ASN A 138 -11.01 -5.00 -14.11
N THR A 139 -10.43 -5.77 -15.03
CA THR A 139 -9.20 -6.54 -14.80
C THR A 139 -8.01 -5.63 -15.09
N CYS A 140 -7.58 -4.88 -14.08
CA CYS A 140 -6.57 -3.82 -14.26
C CYS A 140 -5.18 -4.37 -14.60
N ASP A 141 -4.89 -5.58 -14.12
CA ASP A 141 -3.65 -6.30 -14.31
C ASP A 141 -3.42 -6.82 -15.74
N ASP A 142 -4.45 -6.76 -16.60
CA ASP A 142 -4.31 -6.92 -18.05
C ASP A 142 -3.40 -5.84 -18.66
N CYS A 143 -3.28 -4.69 -17.99
CA CYS A 143 -2.51 -3.53 -18.47
C CYS A 143 -1.49 -3.01 -17.47
N HIS A 144 -1.82 -2.97 -16.18
CA HIS A 144 -1.02 -2.34 -15.15
C HIS A 144 -0.37 -3.36 -14.23
N SER A 145 0.86 -3.09 -13.78
CA SER A 145 1.44 -3.80 -12.64
C SER A 145 1.39 -2.91 -11.40
N THR A 146 1.38 -3.52 -10.22
CA THR A 146 1.39 -2.79 -8.93
C THR A 146 2.71 -2.05 -8.68
N SER A 147 3.80 -2.41 -9.36
CA SER A 147 5.12 -1.80 -9.22
C SER A 147 5.44 -0.73 -10.27
N THR A 148 4.75 -0.75 -11.42
CA THR A 148 4.94 0.24 -12.51
C THR A 148 3.59 0.76 -13.00
N TRP A 149 2.74 1.23 -12.08
CA TRP A 149 1.33 1.54 -12.38
C TRP A 149 1.12 2.56 -13.52
N THR A 150 2.01 3.55 -13.65
CA THR A 150 1.92 4.54 -14.74
C THR A 150 2.26 3.97 -16.11
N SER A 151 2.94 2.83 -16.15
CA SER A 151 3.29 2.12 -17.39
C SER A 151 2.25 1.06 -17.67
N ALA A 152 1.47 1.24 -18.74
CA ALA A 152 0.54 0.24 -19.23
C ALA A 152 1.21 -0.61 -20.31
N ARG A 153 1.09 -1.94 -20.22
CA ARG A 153 1.40 -2.86 -21.31
C ARG A 153 0.09 -3.36 -21.90
N PHE A 154 -0.19 -3.02 -23.15
CA PHE A 154 -1.36 -3.55 -23.85
C PHE A 154 -0.97 -4.81 -24.62
N ASP A 155 -1.69 -5.91 -24.39
CA ASP A 155 -1.59 -7.13 -25.20
C ASP A 155 -2.66 -7.11 -26.30
N HIS A 156 -2.22 -7.28 -27.55
CA HIS A 156 -3.10 -7.30 -28.70
C HIS A 156 -3.74 -8.68 -28.96
N SER A 157 -3.37 -9.72 -28.20
CA SER A 157 -3.83 -11.10 -28.40
C SER A 157 -5.36 -11.29 -28.29
N SER A 158 -6.03 -10.41 -27.54
CA SER A 158 -7.48 -10.46 -27.25
C SER A 158 -8.27 -9.34 -27.94
N VAL A 159 -7.68 -8.64 -28.91
CA VAL A 159 -8.36 -7.57 -29.65
C VAL A 159 -9.47 -8.15 -30.53
N THR A 160 -10.71 -7.70 -30.30
CA THR A 160 -11.91 -8.12 -31.05
C THR A 160 -12.51 -7.01 -31.92
N GLY A 161 -11.94 -5.80 -31.90
CA GLY A 161 -12.39 -4.63 -32.67
C GLY A 161 -11.42 -4.22 -33.79
N SER A 162 -11.86 -3.32 -34.68
CA SER A 162 -11.02 -2.81 -35.78
C SER A 162 -9.89 -1.93 -35.25
N CYS A 163 -8.68 -2.08 -35.78
CA CYS A 163 -7.47 -1.38 -35.31
C CYS A 163 -7.66 0.16 -35.28
N SER A 164 -8.35 0.71 -36.28
CA SER A 164 -8.65 2.15 -36.42
C SER A 164 -9.54 2.72 -35.32
N THR A 165 -10.27 1.89 -34.57
CA THR A 165 -11.09 2.36 -33.43
C THR A 165 -10.22 2.85 -32.27
N CYS A 166 -9.03 2.25 -32.09
CA CYS A 166 -8.05 2.65 -31.07
C CYS A 166 -6.90 3.46 -31.69
N HIS A 167 -6.36 3.05 -32.84
CA HIS A 167 -5.29 3.75 -33.55
C HIS A 167 -5.82 4.91 -34.39
N ASN A 168 -6.48 5.85 -33.73
CA ASN A 168 -7.18 7.00 -34.31
C ASN A 168 -6.41 8.32 -34.15
N GLY A 169 -5.23 8.30 -33.53
CA GLY A 169 -4.43 9.50 -33.23
C GLY A 169 -4.74 10.16 -31.88
N THR A 170 -5.80 9.74 -31.21
CA THR A 170 -6.20 10.21 -29.87
C THR A 170 -6.00 9.12 -28.82
N THR A 171 -6.59 7.94 -29.02
CA THR A 171 -6.51 6.82 -28.06
C THR A 171 -5.16 6.10 -28.14
N ALA A 172 -4.70 5.86 -29.36
CA ALA A 172 -3.38 5.33 -29.67
C ALA A 172 -2.86 5.97 -30.96
N THR A 173 -1.55 5.88 -31.17
CA THR A 173 -0.90 6.40 -32.39
C THR A 173 -1.58 5.84 -33.63
N GLY A 174 -2.18 6.70 -34.44
CA GLY A 174 -2.78 6.34 -35.72
C GLY A 174 -1.81 6.47 -36.89
N LYS A 175 -2.37 6.52 -38.11
CA LYS A 175 -1.61 6.83 -39.32
C LYS A 175 -1.01 8.23 -39.21
N ASN A 176 0.30 8.33 -39.41
CA ASN A 176 0.99 9.63 -39.46
C ASN A 176 0.88 10.27 -40.86
N ASN A 177 1.39 11.50 -41.01
CA ASN A 177 1.35 12.25 -42.27
C ASN A 177 2.21 11.66 -43.40
N THR A 178 3.14 10.76 -43.08
CA THR A 178 3.97 10.03 -44.07
C THR A 178 3.38 8.66 -44.43
N HIS A 179 2.24 8.28 -43.86
CA HIS A 179 1.59 7.02 -44.17
C HIS A 179 1.05 7.04 -45.60
N ILE A 180 1.25 5.94 -46.34
CA ILE A 180 0.68 5.76 -47.68
C ILE A 180 -0.85 5.86 -47.66
N ALA A 181 -1.47 6.34 -48.73
CA ALA A 181 -2.93 6.35 -48.81
C ALA A 181 -3.48 4.90 -48.80
N SER A 182 -4.27 4.56 -47.79
CA SER A 182 -4.86 3.22 -47.62
C SER A 182 -6.18 3.25 -46.85
N GLY A 183 -6.98 2.18 -46.97
CA GLY A 183 -8.19 1.95 -46.18
C GLY A 183 -7.92 1.66 -44.69
N ASN A 184 -8.97 1.40 -43.91
CA ASN A 184 -8.87 1.21 -42.45
C ASN A 184 -8.76 -0.26 -41.99
N THR A 185 -8.62 -1.19 -42.94
CA THR A 185 -8.23 -2.59 -42.69
C THR A 185 -6.72 -2.63 -42.52
N CYS A 186 -6.25 -2.58 -41.29
CA CYS A 186 -4.82 -2.35 -41.00
C CYS A 186 -4.01 -3.65 -41.10
N ASP A 187 -4.66 -4.77 -40.85
CA ASP A 187 -4.17 -6.14 -40.93
C ASP A 187 -3.85 -6.61 -42.36
N ASP A 188 -4.29 -5.87 -43.38
CA ASP A 188 -3.84 -6.03 -44.76
C ASP A 188 -2.33 -5.77 -44.92
N CYS A 189 -1.74 -4.98 -44.01
CA CYS A 189 -0.33 -4.59 -44.07
C CYS A 189 0.45 -4.80 -42.77
N HIS A 190 -0.20 -4.67 -41.62
CA HIS A 190 0.44 -4.69 -40.32
C HIS A 190 0.01 -5.91 -39.51
N SER A 191 0.81 -6.27 -38.50
CA SER A 191 0.41 -7.29 -37.52
C SER A 191 0.29 -6.66 -36.15
N THR A 192 -0.37 -7.37 -35.24
CA THR A 192 -0.44 -7.01 -33.83
C THR A 192 0.92 -7.04 -33.11
N ASN A 193 1.94 -7.67 -33.71
CA ASN A 193 3.29 -7.75 -33.15
C ASN A 193 4.14 -6.52 -33.51
N ALA A 194 3.95 -5.96 -34.71
CA ALA A 194 4.73 -4.82 -35.18
C ALA A 194 4.04 -4.08 -36.34
N TRP A 195 4.18 -2.75 -36.32
CA TRP A 195 3.79 -1.87 -37.44
C TRP A 195 4.83 -1.86 -38.58
N THR A 196 6.07 -2.30 -38.31
CA THR A 196 7.13 -2.35 -39.32
C THR A 196 7.95 -3.64 -39.18
N PRO A 197 8.33 -4.29 -40.30
CA PRO A 197 7.98 -3.95 -41.68
C PRO A 197 6.51 -4.26 -41.99
N ALA A 198 5.93 -3.51 -42.93
CA ALA A 198 4.59 -3.79 -43.45
C ALA A 198 4.66 -4.87 -44.55
N LEU A 199 3.70 -5.81 -44.55
CA LEU A 199 3.42 -6.63 -45.71
C LEU A 199 2.67 -5.75 -46.73
N PHE A 200 3.06 -5.79 -48.00
CA PHE A 200 2.46 -4.91 -49.01
C PHE A 200 1.82 -5.74 -50.14
N ASP A 201 0.50 -5.69 -50.22
CA ASP A 201 -0.29 -6.17 -51.37
C ASP A 201 -0.84 -4.97 -52.14
N HIS A 202 -0.65 -4.96 -53.47
CA HIS A 202 -1.13 -3.91 -54.36
C HIS A 202 -2.66 -3.86 -54.44
N ASN A 203 -3.37 -4.93 -54.05
CA ASN A 203 -4.82 -4.96 -54.01
C ASN A 203 -5.41 -4.18 -52.82
N SER A 204 -4.60 -3.88 -51.79
CA SER A 204 -5.05 -3.29 -50.52
C SER A 204 -4.79 -1.77 -50.43
N VAL A 205 -4.30 -1.14 -51.50
CA VAL A 205 -3.99 0.29 -51.55
C VAL A 205 -4.96 1.08 -52.42
N THR A 206 -5.18 2.35 -52.07
CA THR A 206 -5.99 3.28 -52.85
C THR A 206 -5.11 4.37 -53.44
N GLY A 207 -5.07 4.49 -54.76
CA GLY A 207 -4.25 5.50 -55.44
C GLY A 207 -3.88 5.11 -56.87
N SER A 208 -3.25 6.04 -57.59
CA SER A 208 -2.68 5.76 -58.92
C SER A 208 -1.23 5.30 -58.78
N CYS A 209 -0.75 4.43 -59.66
CA CYS A 209 0.61 3.90 -59.58
C CYS A 209 1.66 5.01 -59.42
N SER A 210 1.51 6.10 -60.17
CA SER A 210 2.42 7.25 -60.17
C SER A 210 2.52 8.01 -58.85
N THR A 211 1.53 7.91 -57.95
CA THR A 211 1.60 8.60 -56.65
C THR A 211 2.58 7.93 -55.69
N CYS A 212 2.91 6.66 -55.91
CA CYS A 212 3.87 5.89 -55.11
C CYS A 212 5.15 5.55 -55.90
N HIS A 213 5.01 5.25 -57.20
CA HIS A 213 6.12 4.94 -58.10
C HIS A 213 6.75 6.21 -58.70
N ASN A 214 7.16 7.11 -57.82
CA ASN A 214 7.71 8.44 -58.13
C ASN A 214 9.23 8.55 -57.92
N GLY A 215 9.89 7.45 -57.55
CA GLY A 215 11.33 7.40 -57.28
C GLY A 215 11.73 7.81 -55.85
N THR A 216 10.80 8.29 -55.03
CA THR A 216 11.04 8.58 -53.60
C THR A 216 10.36 7.57 -52.68
N THR A 217 9.10 7.24 -52.94
CA THR A 217 8.31 6.31 -52.10
C THR A 217 8.52 4.86 -52.52
N ALA A 218 8.51 4.61 -53.83
CA ALA A 218 8.88 3.35 -54.44
C ALA A 218 9.53 3.62 -55.80
N THR A 219 10.45 2.73 -56.21
CA THR A 219 11.00 2.76 -57.57
C THR A 219 9.88 2.57 -58.58
N GLY A 220 9.74 3.50 -59.53
CA GLY A 220 8.82 3.35 -60.64
C GLY A 220 9.38 2.45 -61.73
N LYS A 221 8.51 2.02 -62.66
CA LYS A 221 8.93 1.26 -63.83
C LYS A 221 10.00 2.08 -64.55
N ASN A 222 11.23 1.55 -64.63
CA ASN A 222 12.27 2.14 -65.47
C ASN A 222 11.71 2.22 -66.90
N ASN A 223 11.84 3.37 -67.55
CA ASN A 223 11.49 3.56 -68.96
C ASN A 223 12.49 2.86 -69.92
N THR A 224 13.08 1.73 -69.51
CA THR A 224 14.01 0.94 -70.33
C THR A 224 13.42 -0.41 -70.66
#